data_AF-A0A7Y4XXS3-F1
#
_entry.id   AF-A0A7Y4XXS3-F1
#
_cell.length_a   1.000
_cell.length_b   1.000
_cell.length_c   1.000
_cell.angle_alpha   90.00
_cell.angle_beta   90.00
_cell.angle_gamma   90.00
#
_symmetry.space_group_name_H-M   'P 1'
#
loop_
_entity.id
_entity.type
_entity.pdbx_description
1 polymer ?
#
loop_
_entity_poly.entity_id
_entity_poly.type
_entity_poly.pdbx_seq_one_letter_code
_entity_poly.pdbx_strand_id
1 'polypeptide(L)'
;MNTDNDDMRSEYRLEDLGRGVRGKYFKQYSQGTNLVLLDDKVAKAFPTAEAVNEALLGLLALAEQSARITRRSSGHAKSHSA
;
A
#
# COMPACT_ATOMS: atom_id res chain seq x y z
N MET A 1 22.08 -17.36 -39.36
CA MET A 1 21.23 -17.61 -38.19
C MET A 1 22.14 -17.97 -37.03
N ASN A 2 22.52 -16.98 -36.22
CA ASN A 2 23.16 -17.20 -34.92
C ASN A 2 22.37 -16.37 -33.91
N THR A 3 21.90 -17.07 -32.90
CA THR A 3 20.96 -16.66 -31.87
C THR A 3 21.76 -16.22 -30.65
N ASP A 4 22.10 -14.94 -30.59
CA ASP A 4 22.82 -14.39 -29.45
C ASP A 4 21.84 -14.20 -28.29
N ASN A 5 21.95 -15.13 -27.34
CA ASN A 5 21.29 -15.18 -26.02
C ASN A 5 21.78 -14.06 -25.07
N ASP A 6 22.02 -12.85 -25.58
CA ASP A 6 22.88 -11.87 -24.88
C ASP A 6 22.16 -11.01 -23.82
N ASP A 7 20.83 -11.12 -23.69
CA ASP A 7 20.08 -10.36 -22.68
C ASP A 7 20.04 -11.04 -21.29
N MET A 8 20.46 -12.31 -21.19
CA MET A 8 20.44 -13.03 -19.92
C MET A 8 21.78 -12.92 -19.19
N ARG A 9 21.73 -12.38 -17.96
CA ARG A 9 22.89 -12.34 -17.07
C ARG A 9 23.43 -13.75 -16.82
N SER A 10 24.75 -13.89 -16.78
CA SER A 10 25.46 -15.15 -16.54
C SER A 10 25.11 -15.79 -15.19
N GLU A 11 24.63 -15.01 -14.23
CA GLU A 11 24.18 -15.50 -12.93
C GLU A 11 22.86 -16.29 -12.99
N TYR A 12 22.07 -16.14 -14.05
CA TYR A 12 20.77 -16.80 -14.15
C TYR A 12 20.90 -18.18 -14.79
N ARG A 13 20.55 -19.21 -14.03
CA ARG A 13 20.50 -20.59 -14.51
C ARG A 13 19.05 -21.05 -14.61
N LEU A 14 18.73 -21.86 -15.62
CA LEU A 14 17.36 -22.32 -15.87
C LEU A 14 16.85 -23.19 -14.71
N GLU A 15 17.75 -23.89 -14.04
CA GLU A 15 17.47 -24.74 -12.88
C GLU A 15 16.98 -23.91 -11.68
N ASP A 16 17.37 -22.64 -11.60
CA ASP A 16 16.96 -21.73 -10.52
C ASP A 16 15.54 -21.17 -10.73
N LEU A 17 15.05 -21.18 -11.97
CA LEU A 17 13.75 -20.61 -12.35
C LEU A 17 12.56 -21.52 -11.99
N GLY A 18 12.81 -22.81 -11.71
CA GLY A 18 11.80 -23.80 -11.36
C GLY A 18 10.74 -24.01 -12.45
N ARG A 19 9.61 -24.64 -12.09
CA ARG A 19 8.51 -24.88 -13.04
C ARG A 19 7.69 -23.60 -13.22
N GLY A 20 7.64 -23.09 -14.46
CA GLY A 20 6.80 -21.94 -14.81
C GLY A 20 5.31 -22.22 -14.55
N VAL A 21 4.66 -21.33 -13.79
CA VAL A 21 3.22 -21.40 -13.49
C VAL A 21 2.49 -20.32 -14.30
N ARG A 22 1.63 -20.73 -15.23
CA ARG A 22 0.85 -19.80 -16.05
C ARG A 22 -0.09 -18.99 -15.16
N GLY A 23 -0.02 -17.66 -15.28
CA GLY A 23 -0.90 -16.74 -14.54
C GLY A 23 -0.57 -16.55 -13.07
N LYS A 24 0.64 -16.93 -12.61
CA LYS A 24 1.07 -16.81 -11.20
C LYS A 24 0.76 -15.43 -10.58
N TYR A 25 0.95 -14.37 -11.35
CA TYR A 25 0.72 -12.98 -10.91
C TYR A 25 -0.44 -12.29 -11.64
N PHE A 26 -1.23 -13.03 -12.42
CA PHE A 26 -2.28 -12.45 -13.27
C PHE A 26 -3.32 -11.68 -12.46
N LYS A 27 -3.77 -12.24 -11.34
CA LYS A 27 -4.77 -11.60 -10.48
C LYS A 27 -4.24 -10.29 -9.86
N GLN A 28 -2.98 -10.28 -9.41
CA GLN A 28 -2.35 -9.10 -8.82
C GLN A 28 -2.07 -8.03 -9.86
N TYR A 29 -1.69 -8.42 -11.07
CA TYR A 29 -1.51 -7.50 -12.19
C TYR A 29 -2.83 -6.87 -12.63
N SER A 30 -3.89 -7.68 -12.76
CA SER A 30 -5.23 -7.21 -13.14
C SER A 30 -5.89 -6.30 -12.10
N GLN A 31 -5.42 -6.31 -10.85
CA GLN A 31 -5.85 -5.40 -9.80
C GLN A 31 -5.30 -3.97 -9.97
N GLY A 32 -4.42 -3.75 -10.95
CA GLY A 32 -3.78 -2.45 -11.22
C GLY A 32 -2.44 -2.29 -10.50
N THR A 33 -1.90 -1.08 -10.53
CA THR A 33 -0.55 -0.80 -10.00
C THR A 33 -0.57 -0.85 -8.48
N ASN A 34 0.10 -1.83 -7.88
CA ASN A 34 0.35 -1.91 -6.43
C ASN A 34 1.33 -0.83 -5.92
N LEU A 35 1.82 0.04 -6.81
CA LEU A 35 2.79 1.09 -6.51
C LEU A 35 2.18 2.45 -6.88
N VAL A 36 2.28 3.39 -5.93
CA VAL A 36 1.84 4.77 -6.11
C VAL A 36 3.06 5.66 -5.96
N LEU A 37 3.30 6.51 -6.94
CA LEU A 37 4.36 7.52 -6.87
C LEU A 37 3.94 8.62 -5.90
N LEU A 38 4.77 8.88 -4.89
CA LEU A 38 4.57 9.99 -3.97
C LEU A 38 5.01 11.30 -4.62
N ASP A 39 4.37 12.40 -4.22
CA ASP A 39 4.86 13.75 -4.54
C ASP A 39 6.26 13.96 -3.94
N ASP A 40 7.12 14.70 -4.66
CA ASP A 40 8.50 14.99 -4.25
C ASP A 40 8.61 15.53 -2.82
N LYS A 41 7.64 16.35 -2.38
CA LYS A 41 7.65 16.91 -1.02
C LYS A 41 7.37 15.83 0.03
N VAL A 42 6.44 14.93 -0.28
CA VAL A 42 6.07 13.83 0.62
C VAL A 42 7.22 12.82 0.69
N ALA A 43 7.82 12.47 -0.46
CA ALA A 43 8.98 11.59 -0.50
C ALA A 43 10.19 12.13 0.27
N LYS A 44 10.41 13.46 0.24
CA LYS A 44 11.47 14.13 1.04
C LYS A 44 11.17 14.10 2.54
N ALA A 45 9.91 14.23 2.93
CA ALA A 45 9.50 14.22 4.33
C ALA A 45 9.44 12.81 4.92
N PHE A 46 9.13 11.80 4.10
CA PHE A 46 9.01 10.40 4.51
C PHE A 46 9.91 9.52 3.63
N PRO A 47 11.16 9.27 4.08
CA PRO A 47 12.14 8.54 3.27
C PRO A 47 11.83 7.05 3.07
N THR A 48 10.92 6.47 3.86
CA THR A 48 10.57 5.04 3.79
C THR A 48 9.06 4.80 3.71
N ALA A 49 8.68 3.67 3.13
CA ALA A 49 7.29 3.27 3.01
C ALA A 49 6.64 3.02 4.39
N GLU A 50 7.40 2.51 5.35
CA GLU A 50 6.95 2.31 6.74
C GLU A 50 6.58 3.64 7.39
N ALA A 51 7.41 4.68 7.20
CA ALA A 51 7.15 6.00 7.77
C ALA A 51 5.86 6.64 7.22
N VAL A 52 5.58 6.46 5.92
CA VAL A 52 4.32 6.91 5.30
C VAL A 52 3.13 6.14 5.89
N ASN A 53 3.23 4.82 5.97
CA ASN A 53 2.14 3.98 6.45
C ASN A 53 1.80 4.26 7.92
N GLU A 54 2.81 4.39 8.79
CA GLU A 54 2.61 4.76 10.20
C GLU A 54 1.92 6.12 10.34
N ALA A 55 2.32 7.12 9.55
CA ALA A 55 1.68 8.44 9.57
C ALA A 55 0.20 8.38 9.15
N LEU A 56 -0.12 7.63 8.10
CA LEU A 56 -1.49 7.46 7.62
C LEU A 56 -2.35 6.67 8.61
N LEU A 57 -1.80 5.62 9.23
CA LEU A 57 -2.48 4.84 10.28
C LEU A 57 -2.76 5.71 11.51
N GLY A 58 -1.79 6.53 11.93
CA GLY A 58 -1.98 7.49 13.02
C GLY A 58 -3.10 8.50 12.74
N LEU A 59 -3.17 9.01 11.50
CA LEU A 59 -4.24 9.92 11.08
C LEU A 59 -5.63 9.25 11.13
N LEU A 60 -5.73 7.99 10.68
CA LEU A 60 -6.97 7.21 10.77
C LEU A 60 -7.41 7.05 12.23
N ALA A 61 -6.49 6.66 13.12
CA ALA A 61 -6.78 6.51 14.54
C ALA A 61 -7.27 7.83 15.17
N LEU A 62 -6.66 8.96 14.82
CA LEU A 62 -7.08 10.27 15.29
C LEU A 62 -8.50 10.62 14.78
N ALA A 63 -8.76 10.40 13.49
CA ALA A 63 -10.07 10.66 12.89
C ALA A 63 -11.19 9.84 13.57
N GLU A 64 -10.93 8.56 13.85
CA GLU A 64 -11.86 7.69 14.58
C GLU A 64 -12.14 8.20 16.01
N GLN A 65 -11.11 8.63 16.73
CA GLN A 65 -11.25 9.20 18.06
C GLN A 65 -12.10 10.48 18.06
N SER A 66 -11.81 11.41 17.14
CA SER A 66 -12.58 12.65 16.99
C SER A 66 -14.04 12.40 16.60
N ALA A 67 -14.29 11.47 15.69
CA ALA A 67 -15.64 11.06 15.31
C ALA A 67 -16.41 10.44 16.49
N ARG A 68 -15.73 9.67 17.36
CA ARG A 68 -16.35 9.09 18.55
C ARG A 68 -16.73 10.15 19.59
N ILE A 69 -15.88 11.16 19.79
CA ILE A 69 -16.13 12.24 20.76
C ILE A 69 -17.37 13.05 20.35
N THR A 70 -17.44 13.45 19.08
CA THR A 70 -18.59 14.21 18.54
C THR A 70 -19.90 13.43 18.60
N ARG A 71 -19.87 12.11 18.40
CA ARG A 71 -21.06 11.25 18.52
C ARG A 71 -21.58 11.10 19.96
N ARG A 72 -20.71 11.26 20.97
CA ARG A 72 -21.10 11.20 22.39
C ARG A 72 -21.73 12.50 22.87
N SER A 73 -21.25 13.65 22.40
CA SER A 73 -21.81 14.96 22.81
C SER A 73 -23.23 15.18 22.29
N SER A 74 -23.58 14.67 21.10
CA SER A 74 -24.95 14.71 20.58
C SER A 74 -25.95 13.83 21.34
N GLY A 75 -25.47 12.87 22.15
CA GLY A 75 -26.32 11.96 22.93
C GLY A 75 -26.83 12.52 24.26
N HIS A 76 -26.15 13.53 24.82
CA HIS A 76 -26.49 14.10 26.13
C HIS A 76 -27.56 15.21 26.08
N ALA A 77 -27.92 15.70 24.89
CA ALA A 77 -28.90 16.78 24.72
C ALA A 77 -30.38 16.36 24.87
N LYS A 78 -30.68 15.14 25.35
CA LYS A 78 -32.05 14.66 25.57
C LYS A 78 -32.24 14.13 27.00
N SER A 79 -32.31 15.04 27.96
CA SER A 79 -32.79 14.76 29.32
C SER A 79 -33.01 16.09 30.06
N HIS A 80 -33.94 16.91 29.61
CA HIS A 80 -34.66 17.90 30.44
C HIS A 80 -35.80 18.48 29.58
N SER A 81 -36.94 17.79 29.56
CA SER A 81 -38.22 18.37 29.16
C SER A 81 -39.23 18.01 30.23
N ALA A 82 -39.71 19.06 30.90
CA ALA A 82 -40.86 19.26 31.80
C ALA A 82 -41.62 18.04 32.31
#